data_AF-A0A9D0TKA0-F1
#
_entry.id   AF-A0A9D0TKA0-F1
#
_cell.length_a   1.000
_cell.length_b   1.000
_cell.length_c   1.000
_cell.angle_alpha   90.00
_cell.angle_beta   90.00
_cell.angle_gamma   90.00
#
_symmetry.space_group_name_H-M   'P 1'
#
loop_
_entity.id
_entity.type
_entity.pdbx_description
1 polymer ?
#
loop_
_entity_poly.entity_id
_entity_poly.type
_entity_poly.pdbx_seq_one_letter_code
_entity_poly.pdbx_strand_id
1 'polypeptide(L)'
;MGDGKKEAISLAAQHEKTLLIMDDRLARKQAKKYGISFIGTVRILDIAEQQGIIMDAGKIIEIMRKNGYRISPSILAMIRETET
;
A
#
# COMPACT_ATOMS: atom_id res chain seq x y z
N MET A 1 0.37 -10.45 13.70
CA MET A 1 -0.14 -9.08 13.43
C MET A 1 -0.30 -8.41 14.79
N GLY A 2 0.30 -7.25 14.99
CA GLY A 2 0.20 -6.50 16.25
C GLY A 2 -1.18 -5.85 16.44
N ASP A 3 -1.46 -5.38 17.65
CA ASP A 3 -2.81 -4.96 18.03
C ASP A 3 -3.27 -3.68 17.32
N GLY A 4 -2.39 -2.70 17.09
CA GLY A 4 -2.76 -1.49 16.33
C GLY A 4 -3.23 -1.77 14.89
N LYS A 5 -2.70 -2.83 14.25
CA LYS A 5 -3.18 -3.26 12.91
C LYS A 5 -4.57 -3.88 12.98
N LYS A 6 -4.87 -4.60 14.06
CA LYS A 6 -6.21 -5.18 14.29
C LYS A 6 -7.22 -4.08 14.55
N GLU A 7 -6.86 -3.10 15.38
CA GLU A 7 -7.70 -1.94 15.70
C GLU A 7 -8.00 -1.11 14.45
N ALA A 8 -6.99 -0.82 13.61
CA ALA A 8 -7.21 -0.09 12.36
C ALA A 8 -8.20 -0.81 11.41
N ILE A 9 -8.10 -2.14 11.30
CA ILE A 9 -9.05 -2.96 10.53
C ILE A 9 -10.43 -2.92 11.18
N SER A 10 -10.52 -3.05 12.50
CA SER A 10 -11.79 -3.03 13.23
C SER A 10 -12.49 -1.68 13.10
N LEU A 11 -11.74 -0.58 13.18
CA LEU A 11 -12.26 0.77 12.98
C LEU A 11 -12.74 0.97 11.54
N ALA A 12 -11.94 0.55 10.54
CA ALA A 12 -12.35 0.64 9.14
C ALA A 12 -13.61 -0.17 8.84
N ALA A 13 -13.84 -1.28 9.53
CA ALA A 13 -15.05 -2.10 9.38
C ALA A 13 -16.32 -1.42 9.92
N GLN A 14 -16.19 -0.43 10.81
CA GLN A 14 -17.33 0.29 11.41
C GLN A 14 -17.84 1.44 10.53
N HIS A 15 -17.10 1.80 9.49
CA HIS A 15 -17.40 2.94 8.63
C HIS A 15 -17.59 2.49 7.18
N GLU A 16 -18.72 2.87 6.59
CA GLU A 16 -18.96 2.66 5.16
C GLU A 16 -17.98 3.47 4.30
N LYS A 17 -17.58 2.90 3.15
CA LYS A 17 -16.72 3.56 2.14
C LYS A 17 -15.34 3.99 2.67
N THR A 18 -14.76 3.24 3.60
CA THR A 18 -13.40 3.48 4.10
C THR A 18 -12.34 2.91 3.16
N LEU A 19 -11.27 3.68 2.90
CA LEU A 19 -10.04 3.20 2.29
C LEU A 19 -8.94 3.07 3.34
N LEU A 20 -8.59 1.84 3.70
CA LEU A 20 -7.57 1.56 4.71
C LEU A 20 -6.16 1.62 4.12
N ILE A 21 -5.26 2.42 4.69
CA ILE A 21 -3.85 2.44 4.29
C ILE A 21 -3.10 1.34 5.08
N MET A 22 -2.44 0.41 4.37
CA MET A 22 -1.78 -0.72 5.03
C MET A 22 -0.60 -1.31 4.25
N ASP A 23 0.57 -1.31 4.89
CA ASP A 23 1.85 -1.81 4.35
C ASP A 23 2.11 -3.30 4.64
N ASP A 24 1.40 -3.89 5.60
CA ASP A 24 1.59 -5.27 6.04
C ASP A 24 0.81 -6.29 5.21
N ARG A 25 1.50 -7.34 4.76
CA ARG A 25 0.92 -8.41 3.92
C ARG A 25 -0.18 -9.20 4.63
N LEU A 26 0.00 -9.56 5.90
CA LEU A 26 -1.00 -10.31 6.66
C LEU A 26 -2.22 -9.46 6.93
N ALA A 27 -2.00 -8.18 7.25
CA ALA A 27 -3.08 -7.25 7.51
C ALA A 27 -3.89 -6.96 6.24
N ARG A 28 -3.26 -6.77 5.07
CA ARG A 28 -3.97 -6.68 3.77
C ARG A 28 -4.80 -7.92 3.47
N LYS A 29 -4.26 -9.12 3.74
CA LYS A 29 -5.00 -10.37 3.58
C LYS A 29 -6.23 -10.40 4.48
N GLN A 30 -6.13 -9.87 5.70
CA GLN A 30 -7.23 -9.82 6.64
C GLN A 30 -8.28 -8.77 6.27
N ALA A 31 -7.88 -7.55 5.88
CA ALA A 31 -8.79 -6.54 5.36
C ALA A 31 -9.58 -7.04 4.14
N LYS A 32 -8.90 -7.74 3.21
CA LYS A 32 -9.55 -8.38 2.06
C LYS A 32 -10.63 -9.38 2.48
N LYS A 33 -10.37 -10.19 3.51
CA LYS A 33 -11.37 -11.14 4.03
C LYS A 33 -12.61 -10.46 4.61
N TYR A 34 -12.45 -9.26 5.16
CA TYR A 34 -13.55 -8.47 5.71
C TYR A 34 -14.22 -7.56 4.65
N GLY A 35 -13.83 -7.67 3.37
CA GLY A 35 -14.38 -6.82 2.31
C GLY A 35 -13.96 -5.34 2.41
N ILE A 36 -12.94 -5.03 3.21
CA ILE A 36 -12.45 -3.66 3.41
C ILE A 36 -11.51 -3.31 2.27
N SER A 37 -11.82 -2.22 1.56
CA SER A 37 -10.92 -1.62 0.58
C SER A 37 -9.65 -1.13 1.25
N PHE A 38 -8.50 -1.42 0.65
CA PHE A 38 -7.21 -0.97 1.17
C PHE A 38 -6.29 -0.49 0.06
N ILE A 39 -5.33 0.35 0.44
CA ILE A 39 -4.23 0.80 -0.41
C ILE A 39 -2.91 0.61 0.34
N GLY A 40 -1.86 0.23 -0.38
CA GLY A 40 -0.50 0.13 0.17
C GLY A 40 0.33 1.37 -0.15
N THR A 41 1.36 1.63 0.66
CA THR A 41 2.28 2.78 0.51
C THR A 41 2.84 2.92 -0.91
N VAL A 42 3.16 1.79 -1.54
CA VAL A 42 3.73 1.77 -2.88
C VAL A 42 2.77 2.32 -3.94
N ARG A 43 1.47 2.00 -3.84
CA ARG A 43 0.45 2.56 -4.75
C ARG A 43 0.19 4.04 -4.48
N ILE A 44 0.36 4.50 -3.23
CA ILE A 44 0.27 5.93 -2.90
C ILE A 44 1.38 6.72 -3.61
N LEU A 45 2.60 6.18 -3.65
CA LEU A 45 3.71 6.83 -4.37
C LEU A 45 3.44 6.89 -5.87
N ASP A 46 2.98 5.79 -6.47
CA ASP A 46 2.57 5.76 -7.89
C ASP A 46 1.49 6.81 -8.21
N ILE A 47 0.46 6.95 -7.37
CA ILE A 47 -0.56 8.00 -7.54
C ILE A 47 0.05 9.41 -7.41
N ALA A 48 0.96 9.62 -6.46
CA ALA A 48 1.60 10.92 -6.25
C ALA A 48 2.47 11.33 -7.45
N GLU A 49 3.15 10.37 -8.09
CA GLU A 49 3.90 10.60 -9.33
C GLU A 49 2.98 10.94 -10.49
N GLN A 50 1.90 10.18 -10.69
CA GLN A 50 0.89 10.46 -11.72
C GLN A 50 0.24 11.84 -11.56
N GLN A 51 0.16 12.35 -10.33
CA GLN A 51 -0.33 13.70 -10.02
C GLN A 51 0.74 14.79 -10.10
N GLY A 52 1.99 14.44 -10.42
CA GLY A 52 3.12 15.38 -10.49
C GLY A 52 3.58 15.93 -9.14
N ILE A 53 3.16 15.32 -8.02
CA ILE A 53 3.56 15.71 -6.65
C ILE A 53 5.01 15.29 -6.38
N ILE A 54 5.39 14.13 -6.92
CA ILE A 54 6.77 13.62 -6.91
C ILE A 54 7.20 13.31 -8.35
N MET A 55 8.51 13.32 -8.59
CA MET A 55 9.06 13.17 -9.94
C MET A 55 9.31 11.72 -10.37
N ASP A 56 9.57 10.82 -9.41
CA ASP A 56 10.02 9.45 -9.69
C ASP A 56 9.68 8.54 -8.49
N ALA A 57 8.53 7.86 -8.54
CA ALA A 57 8.14 6.93 -7.49
C ALA A 57 9.05 5.70 -7.46
N GLY A 58 9.51 5.24 -8.63
CA GLY A 58 10.41 4.09 -8.77
C GLY A 58 11.70 4.26 -7.98
N LYS A 59 12.32 5.44 -8.03
CA LYS A 59 13.52 5.79 -7.28
C LYS A 59 13.28 5.83 -5.77
N ILE A 60 12.16 6.40 -5.33
CA ILE A 60 11.80 6.44 -3.91
C ILE A 60 11.56 5.01 -3.39
N ILE A 61 10.85 4.18 -4.15
CA ILE A 61 10.60 2.78 -3.84
C ILE A 61 11.91 2.01 -3.69
N GLU A 62 12.88 2.23 -4.57
CA GLU A 62 14.19 1.58 -4.49
C GLU A 62 14.99 2.05 -3.27
N ILE A 63 14.92 3.34 -2.92
CA ILE A 63 15.51 3.87 -1.67
C ILE A 63 14.87 3.20 -0.46
N MET A 64 13.55 3.10 -0.39
CA MET A 64 12.85 2.41 0.71
C MET A 64 13.31 0.96 0.84
N ARG A 65 13.45 0.25 -0.29
CA ARG A 65 13.90 -1.15 -0.31
C ARG A 65 15.32 -1.29 0.23
N LYS A 66 16.24 -0.41 -0.18
CA LYS A 66 17.62 -0.37 0.32
C LYS A 66 17.69 -0.10 1.83
N ASN A 67 16.71 0.62 2.37
CA ASN A 67 16.57 0.89 3.81
C ASN A 67 15.72 -0.16 4.55
N GLY A 68 15.49 -1.34 3.95
CA GLY A 68 14.88 -2.49 4.64
C GLY A 68 13.36 -2.61 4.49
N TYR A 69 12.71 -1.72 3.72
CA TYR A 69 11.28 -1.86 3.44
C TYR A 69 11.02 -3.02 2.47
N ARG A 70 10.13 -3.94 2.87
CA ARG A 70 9.87 -5.18 2.12
C ARG A 70 8.73 -5.00 1.13
N ILE A 71 9.05 -5.11 -0.16
CA ILE A 71 8.08 -5.01 -1.26
C ILE A 71 8.08 -6.33 -2.02
N SER A 72 6.89 -6.84 -2.38
CA SER A 72 6.82 -8.05 -3.18
C SER A 72 7.22 -7.75 -4.63
N PRO A 73 7.98 -8.64 -5.29
CA PRO A 73 8.37 -8.47 -6.69
C PRO A 73 7.19 -8.23 -7.63
N SER A 74 6.04 -8.86 -7.36
CA SER A 74 4.80 -8.69 -8.12
C SER A 74 4.25 -7.26 -8.10
N ILE A 75 4.44 -6.52 -7.00
CA ILE A 75 4.00 -5.12 -6.91
C ILE A 75 4.95 -4.22 -7.71
N LEU A 76 6.24 -4.52 -7.69
CA LEU A 76 7.23 -3.78 -8.49
C LEU A 76 6.99 -3.95 -10.00
N ALA A 77 6.60 -5.15 -10.42
CA ALA A 77 6.24 -5.41 -11.82
C ALA A 77 5.01 -4.58 -12.25
N MET A 78 3.94 -4.58 -11.44
CA MET A 78 2.71 -3.83 -11.76
C MET A 78 2.94 -2.32 -11.92
N ILE A 79 3.85 -1.71 -11.16
CA ILE A 79 4.13 -0.27 -11.31
C ILE A 79 4.88 0.02 -12.61
N ARG A 80 5.92 -0.76 -12.90
CA ARG A 80 6.75 -0.58 -14.10
C ARG A 80 5.99 -0.84 -15.40
N GLU A 81 4.91 -1.62 -15.36
CA GLU A 81 4.04 -1.84 -16.52
C GLU A 81 3.12 -0.65 -16.83
N THR A 82 2.94 0.29 -15.90
CA THR A 82 2.07 1.47 -16.11
C THR A 82 2.81 2.62 -16.82
N GLU A 83 4.08 2.44 -17.17
CA GLU A 83 4.94 3.40 -17.90
C GLU A 83 4.95 3.19 -19.44
N THR A 84 4.01 2.41 -20.00
CA THR A 84 3.90 2.19 -21.47
C THR A 84 2.61 2.76 -22.02
#